data_AF-A0A099UHI2-F1
#
_entry.id   AF-A0A099UHI2-F1
#
_cell.length_a   1.000
_cell.length_b   1.000
_cell.length_c   1.000
_cell.angle_alpha   90.00
_cell.angle_beta   90.00
_cell.angle_gamma   90.00
#
_symmetry.space_group_name_H-M   'P 1'
#
loop_
_entity.id
_entity.type
_entity.pdbx_description
1 polymer ?
#
loop_
_entity_poly.entity_id
_entity_poly.type
_entity_poly.pdbx_seq_one_letter_code
_entity_poly.pdbx_strand_id
1 'polypeptide(L)'
;MRIDVFCESGAKYGLGHFYRCVKLIALCAKTRQVNALTLHNRVVGDFIPPSLAQLLDKELLESISYECKNYEWLSTQPQMLDIAIVDSYEAQEWFYYRLKSQSKALICLDDTLRDVYPPQSYILNPTPHIQEYFSHKNYYLWCGEEYIIPPIMPTQDYTQDFKRDFIQDSMQKCGKNISRINVFVTFGGVDSGNLTQELIENLNILADSIFLESCHFHIILGGGYPHTLCIPPRLTSYISTYHNLNPKDFLAKAQECDCAISAGGGSMLELLTLKIPSIIIESATNQHLHITKWAQKGAIATAKTPLDALEILRIWYKDILESSANDFDTHTKPQTPKSLESIKTTLQDLHPSEKLLDSLSALFTQIHNLISHNINARDKSVDSRNSLIALPFTHLTQEESEIVLSMRNHKQVAQWMYSSYITPASHKAFLAHLTNDTSKQYWLFKSNDEYIGVGSLTRINPAHKHAFIGIYTNPLCDKNSKGAQILSFLESYAMRNLTLHTLHLEVLIHNERAIKFYEKCGYMREGVLHDFVCRKDDEQRRYYDVILMYKELK
;
A
#
# COMPACT_ATOMS: atom_id res chain seq x y z
N MET A 1 14.85 3.54 -7.06
CA MET A 1 13.94 3.41 -5.90
C MET A 1 13.64 1.96 -5.60
N ARG A 2 13.46 1.60 -4.33
CA ARG A 2 12.96 0.29 -3.90
C ARG A 2 11.50 0.36 -3.46
N ILE A 3 10.65 -0.48 -4.04
CA ILE A 3 9.22 -0.58 -3.70
C ILE A 3 8.92 -1.98 -3.18
N ASP A 4 8.26 -2.06 -2.02
CA ASP A 4 7.71 -3.32 -1.52
C ASP A 4 6.18 -3.26 -1.55
N VAL A 5 5.56 -4.28 -2.13
CA VAL A 5 4.09 -4.40 -2.29
C VAL A 5 3.61 -5.57 -1.45
N PHE A 6 2.56 -5.37 -0.66
CA PHE A 6 2.03 -6.34 0.28
C PHE A 6 0.56 -6.63 -0.02
N CYS A 7 0.22 -7.90 -0.21
CA CYS A 7 -1.17 -8.33 -0.37
C CYS A 7 -1.41 -9.77 0.11
N GLU A 8 -2.65 -10.23 -0.01
CA GLU A 8 -3.02 -11.63 0.19
C GLU A 8 -3.74 -12.20 -1.03
N SER A 9 -3.67 -13.53 -1.18
CA SER A 9 -4.43 -14.27 -2.18
C SER A 9 -4.74 -15.67 -1.68
N GLY A 10 -5.64 -16.36 -2.37
CA GLY A 10 -5.94 -17.77 -2.11
C GLY A 10 -7.43 -18.03 -2.00
N ALA A 11 -7.81 -19.23 -1.54
CA ALA A 11 -9.20 -19.70 -1.62
C ALA A 11 -10.21 -18.77 -0.92
N LYS A 12 -9.79 -18.12 0.18
CA LYS A 12 -10.64 -17.17 0.93
C LYS A 12 -10.82 -15.82 0.23
N TYR A 13 -9.82 -15.36 -0.54
CA TYR A 13 -9.77 -13.99 -1.10
C TYR A 13 -9.88 -13.94 -2.63
N GLY A 14 -9.72 -15.09 -3.29
CA GLY A 14 -9.41 -15.17 -4.71
C GLY A 14 -8.05 -14.56 -5.04
N LEU A 15 -7.94 -14.05 -6.27
CA LEU A 15 -6.73 -13.40 -6.79
C LEU A 15 -6.90 -11.89 -7.01
N GLY A 16 -7.98 -11.29 -6.50
CA GLY A 16 -8.29 -9.87 -6.73
C GLY A 16 -7.15 -8.95 -6.28
N HIS A 17 -6.72 -9.05 -5.02
CA HIS A 17 -5.65 -8.20 -4.48
C HIS A 17 -4.33 -8.46 -5.20
N PHE A 18 -4.00 -9.74 -5.44
CA PHE A 18 -2.82 -10.13 -6.20
C PHE A 18 -2.79 -9.45 -7.57
N TYR A 19 -3.84 -9.58 -8.40
CA TYR A 19 -3.87 -8.97 -9.72
C TYR A 19 -3.89 -7.43 -9.67
N ARG A 20 -4.55 -6.80 -8.69
CA ARG A 20 -4.46 -5.34 -8.49
C ARG A 20 -3.02 -4.89 -8.20
N CYS A 21 -2.33 -5.61 -7.30
CA CYS A 21 -0.92 -5.37 -7.00
C CYS A 21 -0.01 -5.59 -8.22
N VAL A 22 -0.23 -6.63 -9.01
CA VAL A 22 0.53 -6.88 -10.25
C VAL A 22 0.37 -5.73 -11.25
N LYS A 23 -0.84 -5.19 -11.42
CA LYS A 23 -1.09 -4.02 -12.27
C LYS A 23 -0.38 -2.77 -11.75
N LEU A 24 -0.42 -2.52 -10.44
CA LEU A 24 0.32 -1.42 -9.82
C LEU A 24 1.83 -1.57 -9.98
N ILE A 25 2.36 -2.78 -9.82
CA ILE A 25 3.76 -3.11 -10.08
C ILE A 25 4.13 -2.72 -11.52
N ALA A 26 3.28 -3.08 -12.48
CA ALA A 26 3.50 -2.73 -13.89
C ALA A 26 3.57 -1.22 -14.10
N LEU A 27 2.67 -0.45 -13.46
CA LEU A 27 2.67 1.02 -13.53
C LEU A 27 3.89 1.64 -12.87
N CYS A 28 4.25 1.16 -11.69
CA CYS A 28 5.45 1.61 -10.98
C CYS A 28 6.70 1.39 -11.84
N ALA A 29 6.83 0.23 -12.49
CA ALA A 29 7.95 -0.08 -13.37
C ALA A 29 8.01 0.84 -14.60
N LYS A 30 6.85 1.23 -15.17
CA LYS A 30 6.79 2.17 -16.32
C LYS A 30 7.37 3.56 -16.02
N THR A 31 7.42 3.99 -14.75
CA THR A 31 8.02 5.29 -14.37
C THR A 31 9.54 5.35 -14.60
N ARG A 32 10.21 4.21 -14.79
CA ARG A 32 11.68 4.07 -14.92
C ARG A 32 12.50 4.63 -13.75
N GLN A 33 11.86 4.93 -12.62
CA GLN A 33 12.50 5.40 -11.38
C GLN A 33 12.67 4.28 -10.34
N VAL A 34 12.13 3.10 -10.63
CA VAL A 34 12.16 1.91 -9.78
C VAL A 34 13.34 1.04 -10.20
N ASN A 35 14.17 0.65 -9.22
CA ASN A 35 15.34 -0.20 -9.43
C ASN A 35 15.12 -1.61 -8.88
N ALA A 36 14.36 -1.70 -7.79
CA ALA A 36 14.08 -2.95 -7.11
C ALA A 36 12.61 -2.99 -6.67
N LEU A 37 11.99 -4.16 -6.81
CA LEU A 37 10.61 -4.40 -6.42
C LEU A 37 10.47 -5.73 -5.69
N THR A 38 9.76 -5.75 -4.57
CA THR A 38 9.42 -7.01 -3.89
C THR A 38 7.91 -7.11 -3.72
N LEU A 39 7.31 -8.17 -4.28
CA LEU A 39 5.92 -8.53 -4.03
C LEU A 39 5.87 -9.54 -2.88
N HIS A 40 5.36 -9.12 -1.74
CA HIS A 40 5.02 -9.96 -0.61
C HIS A 40 3.55 -10.36 -0.75
N ASN A 41 3.30 -11.62 -1.09
CA ASN A 41 1.96 -12.16 -1.23
C ASN A 41 1.71 -13.26 -0.19
N ARG A 42 0.79 -13.03 0.73
CA ARG A 42 0.40 -14.03 1.74
C ARG A 42 -0.63 -14.96 1.13
N VAL A 43 -0.19 -16.17 0.78
CA VAL A 43 -1.05 -17.18 0.16
C VAL A 43 -1.76 -17.98 1.23
N VAL A 44 -3.11 -17.95 1.24
CA VAL A 44 -3.95 -18.70 2.18
C VAL A 44 -4.69 -19.82 1.43
N GLY A 45 -4.28 -21.07 1.70
CA GLY A 45 -4.80 -22.27 1.05
C GLY A 45 -3.91 -22.77 -0.10
N ASP A 46 -4.36 -23.81 -0.80
CA ASP A 46 -3.56 -24.55 -1.80
C ASP A 46 -3.48 -23.88 -3.18
N PHE A 47 -3.70 -22.57 -3.25
CA PHE A 47 -3.74 -21.85 -4.52
C PHE A 47 -2.39 -21.18 -4.82
N ILE A 48 -1.75 -21.56 -5.93
CA ILE A 48 -0.49 -20.93 -6.36
C ILE A 48 -0.80 -19.87 -7.42
N PRO A 49 -0.55 -18.58 -7.14
CA PRO A 49 -0.74 -17.53 -8.14
C PRO A 49 0.27 -17.68 -9.30
N PRO A 50 -0.08 -17.23 -10.52
CA PRO A 50 0.86 -17.19 -11.64
C PRO A 50 2.09 -16.32 -11.31
N SER A 51 3.23 -16.65 -11.91
CA SER A 51 4.44 -15.85 -11.70
C SER A 51 4.35 -14.48 -12.38
N LEU A 52 5.06 -13.48 -11.86
CA LEU A 52 5.12 -12.16 -12.51
C LEU A 52 5.60 -12.25 -13.97
N ALA A 53 6.53 -13.16 -14.26
CA ALA A 53 7.04 -13.40 -15.62
C ALA A 53 5.98 -13.91 -16.62
N GLN A 54 4.90 -14.53 -16.15
CA GLN A 54 3.77 -14.93 -16.99
C GLN A 54 2.77 -13.79 -17.21
N LEU A 55 2.74 -12.80 -16.31
CA LEU A 55 1.72 -11.75 -16.29
C LEU A 55 2.20 -10.42 -16.84
N LEU A 56 3.50 -10.12 -16.72
CA LEU A 56 4.10 -8.85 -17.09
C LEU A 56 5.02 -9.02 -18.30
N ASP A 57 5.12 -7.95 -19.09
CA ASP A 57 5.96 -7.95 -20.29
C ASP A 57 7.44 -8.09 -19.93
N LYS A 58 8.16 -8.88 -20.73
CA LYS A 58 9.56 -9.26 -20.45
C LYS A 58 10.49 -8.05 -20.35
N GLU A 59 10.35 -7.08 -21.25
CA GLU A 59 11.14 -5.83 -21.23
C GLU A 59 10.95 -5.04 -19.94
N LEU A 60 9.72 -5.04 -19.40
CA LEU A 60 9.41 -4.35 -18.15
C LEU A 60 10.14 -5.02 -16.98
N LEU A 61 10.13 -6.36 -16.93
CA LEU A 61 10.78 -7.14 -15.89
C LEU A 61 12.30 -7.10 -16.00
N GLU A 62 12.87 -7.00 -17.20
CA GLU A 62 14.33 -6.85 -17.39
C GLU A 62 14.84 -5.48 -16.93
N SER A 63 13.97 -4.47 -16.90
CA SER A 63 14.34 -3.11 -16.46
C SER A 63 14.43 -2.95 -14.93
N ILE A 64 13.94 -3.91 -14.14
CA ILE A 64 13.91 -3.84 -12.68
C ILE A 64 14.41 -5.14 -12.04
N SER A 65 15.10 -5.05 -10.91
CA SER A 65 15.28 -6.22 -10.05
C SER A 65 13.95 -6.52 -9.36
N TYR A 66 13.45 -7.75 -9.44
CA TYR A 66 12.19 -8.11 -8.78
C TYR A 66 12.28 -9.43 -8.02
N GLU A 67 11.50 -9.53 -6.95
CA GLU A 67 11.40 -10.73 -6.11
C GLU A 67 9.94 -10.94 -5.68
N CYS A 68 9.50 -12.19 -5.61
CA CYS A 68 8.18 -12.57 -5.06
C CYS A 68 8.40 -13.43 -3.81
N LYS A 69 7.78 -13.03 -2.69
CA LYS A 69 7.87 -13.72 -1.41
C LYS A 69 6.50 -14.17 -0.94
N ASN A 70 6.41 -15.41 -0.51
CA ASN A 70 5.36 -15.78 0.43
C ASN A 70 5.75 -15.27 1.82
N TYR A 71 4.83 -14.65 2.55
CA TYR A 71 5.14 -14.04 3.85
C TYR A 71 4.02 -14.19 4.86
N GLU A 72 4.40 -14.09 6.14
CA GLU A 72 3.50 -13.84 7.25
C GLU A 72 3.73 -12.43 7.80
N TRP A 73 2.69 -11.78 8.32
CA TRP A 73 2.75 -10.38 8.78
C TRP A 73 3.92 -10.10 9.75
N LEU A 74 4.31 -11.08 10.55
CA LEU A 74 5.39 -10.99 11.54
C LEU A 74 6.78 -11.33 10.98
N SER A 75 6.88 -11.98 9.82
CA SER A 75 8.17 -12.48 9.28
C SER A 75 8.88 -11.46 8.40
N THR A 76 8.21 -10.38 7.98
CA THR A 76 8.83 -9.35 7.16
C THR A 76 9.64 -8.40 8.04
N GLN A 77 10.97 -8.43 7.89
CA GLN A 77 11.85 -7.34 8.26
C GLN A 77 12.24 -6.60 6.98
N PRO A 78 11.39 -5.69 6.47
CA PRO A 78 11.79 -4.91 5.32
C PRO A 78 13.00 -4.06 5.71
N GLN A 79 14.13 -4.30 5.06
CA GLN A 79 15.27 -3.38 5.04
C GLN A 79 14.78 -2.06 4.43
N MET A 80 15.26 -0.90 4.93
CA MET A 80 14.81 0.46 4.53
C MET A 80 14.17 0.53 3.13
N LEU A 81 12.90 0.90 3.09
CA LEU A 81 12.10 0.98 1.86
C LEU A 81 11.96 2.43 1.43
N ASP A 82 11.91 2.69 0.13
CA ASP A 82 11.50 4.02 -0.32
C ASP A 82 9.97 4.13 -0.27
N ILE A 83 9.27 3.12 -0.78
CA ILE A 83 7.81 3.08 -0.84
C ILE A 83 7.29 1.71 -0.41
N ALA A 84 6.24 1.73 0.41
CA ALA A 84 5.41 0.56 0.70
C ALA A 84 4.02 0.72 0.08
N ILE A 85 3.51 -0.33 -0.56
CA ILE A 85 2.15 -0.40 -1.10
C ILE A 85 1.43 -1.56 -0.44
N VAL A 86 0.24 -1.37 0.11
CA VAL A 86 -0.50 -2.41 0.83
C VAL A 86 -1.92 -2.51 0.30
N ASP A 87 -2.31 -3.71 -0.13
CA ASP A 87 -3.68 -4.09 -0.50
C ASP A 87 -4.12 -5.28 0.36
N SER A 88 -4.76 -4.98 1.49
CA SER A 88 -5.06 -6.01 2.49
C SER A 88 -6.28 -5.72 3.35
N TYR A 89 -7.08 -6.76 3.56
CA TYR A 89 -8.17 -6.80 4.55
C TYR A 89 -7.68 -7.24 5.94
N GLU A 90 -6.58 -7.98 6.01
CA GLU A 90 -6.09 -8.55 7.27
C GLU A 90 -4.96 -7.76 7.93
N ALA A 91 -4.23 -6.93 7.16
CA ALA A 91 -3.18 -6.08 7.70
C ALA A 91 -3.73 -5.24 8.85
N GLN A 92 -3.15 -5.41 10.04
CA GLN A 92 -3.55 -4.66 11.22
C GLN A 92 -2.88 -3.29 11.28
N GLU A 93 -3.44 -2.38 12.08
CA GLU A 93 -2.93 -1.01 12.26
C GLU A 93 -1.41 -0.97 12.53
N TRP A 94 -0.91 -1.79 13.46
CA TRP A 94 0.51 -1.83 13.80
C TRP A 94 1.41 -2.11 12.58
N PHE A 95 0.93 -2.88 11.60
CA PHE A 95 1.69 -3.22 10.40
C PHE A 95 1.83 -1.99 9.49
N TYR A 96 0.76 -1.22 9.31
CA TYR A 96 0.81 0.04 8.57
C TYR A 96 1.72 1.07 9.25
N TYR A 97 1.64 1.21 10.58
CA TYR A 97 2.52 2.11 11.34
C TYR A 97 3.99 1.70 11.23
N ARG A 98 4.27 0.39 11.30
CA ARG A 98 5.61 -0.15 11.10
C ARG A 98 6.13 0.19 9.70
N LEU A 99 5.36 -0.10 8.65
CA LEU A 99 5.75 0.23 7.28
C LEU A 99 5.93 1.74 7.09
N LYS A 100 5.05 2.58 7.63
CA LYS A 100 5.18 4.04 7.57
C LYS A 100 6.46 4.54 8.24
N SER A 101 6.88 3.93 9.35
CA SER A 101 8.15 4.28 10.02
C SER A 101 9.40 3.87 9.24
N GLN A 102 9.27 2.93 8.31
CA GLN A 102 10.39 2.32 7.56
C GLN A 102 10.40 2.70 6.06
N SER A 103 9.37 3.43 5.60
CA SER A 103 9.21 3.89 4.23
C SER A 103 9.06 5.40 4.15
N LYS A 104 9.47 6.00 3.03
CA LYS A 104 9.28 7.43 2.79
C LYS A 104 7.83 7.75 2.41
N ALA A 105 7.15 6.81 1.75
CA ALA A 105 5.72 6.86 1.48
C ALA A 105 5.06 5.50 1.67
N LEU A 106 3.81 5.54 2.14
CA LEU A 106 2.93 4.40 2.31
C LEU A 106 1.67 4.64 1.48
N ILE A 107 1.40 3.76 0.51
CA ILE A 107 0.20 3.75 -0.31
C ILE A 107 -0.69 2.60 0.16
N CYS A 108 -1.92 2.93 0.58
CA CYS A 108 -2.91 1.98 1.07
C CYS A 108 -4.04 1.88 0.06
N LEU A 109 -4.30 0.68 -0.46
CA LEU A 109 -5.52 0.40 -1.19
C LEU A 109 -6.62 0.15 -0.15
N ASP A 110 -7.74 0.85 -0.30
CA ASP A 110 -8.88 0.73 0.57
C ASP A 110 -10.16 0.71 -0.27
N ASP A 111 -10.96 -0.34 -0.11
CA ASP A 111 -12.34 -0.43 -0.60
C ASP A 111 -13.33 -0.74 0.53
N THR A 112 -12.88 -0.68 1.80
CA THR A 112 -13.65 -1.06 3.00
C THR A 112 -13.77 0.07 4.04
N LEU A 113 -13.25 1.26 3.74
CA LEU A 113 -13.23 2.45 4.58
C LEU A 113 -12.62 2.22 5.97
N ARG A 114 -11.50 1.51 6.03
CA ARG A 114 -10.85 1.13 7.28
C ARG A 114 -10.23 2.35 7.97
N ASP A 115 -10.23 2.32 9.30
CA ASP A 115 -9.57 3.32 10.13
C ASP A 115 -8.31 2.76 10.80
N VAL A 116 -7.33 2.39 9.97
CA VAL A 116 -6.09 1.74 10.44
C VAL A 116 -4.83 2.36 9.85
N TYR A 117 -4.98 3.41 9.04
CA TYR A 117 -3.89 3.99 8.25
C TYR A 117 -3.24 5.15 9.01
N PRO A 118 -1.90 5.16 9.13
CA PRO A 118 -1.17 6.27 9.74
C PRO A 118 -1.41 7.60 9.01
N PRO A 119 -1.33 8.75 9.70
CA PRO A 119 -1.32 10.06 9.06
C PRO A 119 -0.27 10.17 7.94
N GLN A 120 -0.56 11.01 6.94
CA GLN A 120 0.26 11.23 5.74
C GLN A 120 0.47 9.96 4.90
N SER A 121 -0.44 8.98 4.99
CA SER A 121 -0.52 7.88 4.04
C SER A 121 -1.30 8.29 2.80
N TYR A 122 -1.00 7.66 1.67
CA TYR A 122 -1.74 7.83 0.42
C TYR A 122 -2.86 6.80 0.38
N ILE A 123 -4.12 7.24 0.25
CA ILE A 123 -5.27 6.35 0.17
C ILE A 123 -5.69 6.26 -1.29
N LEU A 124 -5.54 5.06 -1.88
CA LEU A 124 -5.95 4.75 -3.24
C LEU A 124 -7.32 4.06 -3.21
N ASN A 125 -8.35 4.76 -3.66
CA ASN A 125 -9.72 4.23 -3.73
C ASN A 125 -10.43 4.74 -5.00
N PRO A 126 -10.66 3.88 -6.02
CA PRO A 126 -11.20 4.31 -7.31
C PRO A 126 -12.70 4.65 -7.29
N THR A 127 -13.36 4.61 -6.13
CA THR A 127 -14.79 4.89 -5.98
C THR A 127 -15.09 6.38 -6.22
N PRO A 128 -16.07 6.74 -7.06
CA PRO A 128 -16.47 8.13 -7.27
C PRO A 128 -16.91 8.81 -5.98
N HIS A 129 -16.48 10.07 -5.80
CA HIS A 129 -16.86 10.92 -4.64
C HIS A 129 -16.52 10.34 -3.26
N ILE A 130 -15.58 9.39 -3.17
CA ILE A 130 -15.25 8.71 -1.91
C ILE A 130 -14.39 9.57 -0.98
N GLN A 131 -13.77 10.64 -1.49
CA GLN A 131 -12.89 11.52 -0.72
C GLN A 131 -13.56 12.11 0.53
N GLU A 132 -14.89 12.31 0.51
CA GLU A 132 -15.66 12.85 1.64
C GLU A 132 -15.49 11.99 2.90
N TYR A 133 -15.41 10.67 2.74
CA TYR A 133 -15.25 9.70 3.83
C TYR A 133 -13.87 9.72 4.47
N PHE A 134 -12.86 10.25 3.77
CA PHE A 134 -11.48 10.35 4.28
C PHE A 134 -11.06 11.78 4.62
N SER A 135 -11.84 12.79 4.20
CA SER A 135 -11.47 14.22 4.27
C SER A 135 -11.20 14.76 5.67
N HIS A 136 -11.75 14.12 6.71
CA HIS A 136 -11.53 14.48 8.11
C HIS A 136 -10.20 13.96 8.68
N LYS A 137 -9.43 13.20 7.88
CA LYS A 137 -8.16 12.59 8.27
C LYS A 137 -7.01 13.23 7.51
N ASN A 138 -5.83 13.22 8.12
CA ASN A 138 -4.62 13.75 7.52
C ASN A 138 -4.03 12.74 6.52
N TYR A 139 -4.66 12.58 5.35
CA TYR A 139 -4.23 11.65 4.28
C TYR A 139 -4.02 12.38 2.95
N TYR A 140 -3.24 11.77 2.07
CA TYR A 140 -3.19 12.14 0.65
C TYR A 140 -4.20 11.28 -0.11
N LEU A 141 -5.22 11.89 -0.70
CA LEU A 141 -6.34 11.15 -1.29
C LEU A 141 -6.16 10.97 -2.80
N TRP A 142 -6.06 9.72 -3.23
CA TRP A 142 -6.06 9.28 -4.63
C TRP A 142 -7.37 8.57 -4.89
N CYS A 143 -8.42 9.37 -5.10
CA CYS A 143 -9.81 8.94 -5.03
C CYS A 143 -10.57 9.23 -6.33
N GLY A 144 -11.46 8.32 -6.75
CA GLY A 144 -12.31 8.48 -7.93
C GLY A 144 -11.79 7.80 -9.21
N GLU A 145 -12.53 7.96 -10.31
CA GLU A 145 -12.30 7.26 -11.58
C GLU A 145 -10.91 7.47 -12.19
N GLU A 146 -10.38 8.67 -12.04
CA GLU A 146 -9.04 9.09 -12.45
C GLU A 146 -7.91 8.31 -11.74
N TYR A 147 -8.24 7.60 -10.65
CA TYR A 147 -7.33 6.74 -9.90
C TYR A 147 -7.66 5.25 -10.01
N ILE A 148 -8.51 4.85 -10.96
CA ILE A 148 -8.63 3.43 -11.36
C ILE A 148 -7.25 2.89 -11.69
N ILE A 149 -6.95 1.66 -11.24
CA ILE A 149 -5.74 0.95 -11.62
C ILE A 149 -5.98 0.37 -13.02
N PRO A 150 -5.29 0.86 -14.06
CA PRO A 150 -5.54 0.42 -15.42
C PRO A 150 -5.23 -1.08 -15.59
N PRO A 151 -6.01 -1.79 -16.42
CA PRO A 151 -5.73 -3.17 -16.77
C PRO A 151 -4.43 -3.30 -17.57
N ILE A 152 -3.84 -4.49 -17.54
CA ILE A 152 -2.72 -4.84 -18.42
C ILE A 152 -3.32 -5.28 -19.76
N MET A 153 -3.34 -4.36 -20.72
CA MET A 153 -3.86 -4.62 -22.05
C MET A 153 -2.93 -5.57 -22.84
N PRO A 154 -3.45 -6.34 -23.81
CA PRO A 154 -2.63 -7.09 -24.76
C PRO A 154 -1.68 -6.16 -25.54
N THR A 155 -0.46 -6.63 -25.85
CA THR A 155 0.61 -5.84 -26.52
C THR A 155 0.46 -5.71 -28.03
N GLN A 156 -0.65 -6.17 -28.61
CA GLN A 156 -0.96 -5.93 -30.03
C GLN A 156 -1.96 -4.78 -30.13
N ASP A 157 -1.81 -4.00 -31.19
CA ASP A 157 -2.66 -2.92 -31.70
C ASP A 157 -4.15 -3.35 -31.89
N TYR A 158 -4.82 -3.80 -30.83
CA TYR A 158 -6.28 -3.98 -30.84
C TYR A 158 -7.02 -2.65 -30.97
N THR A 159 -6.32 -1.53 -30.82
CA THR A 159 -6.86 -0.18 -30.94
C THR A 159 -6.75 0.44 -32.33
N GLN A 160 -6.02 -0.16 -33.29
CA GLN A 160 -5.90 0.43 -34.64
C GLN A 160 -6.83 -0.17 -35.70
N ASP A 161 -7.37 -1.37 -35.51
CA ASP A 161 -8.35 -1.96 -36.45
C ASP A 161 -9.77 -2.11 -35.91
N PHE A 162 -10.04 -1.83 -34.62
CA PHE A 162 -11.42 -1.63 -34.14
C PHE A 162 -11.88 -0.19 -34.36
N LYS A 163 -11.62 0.35 -35.55
CA LYS A 163 -12.63 1.23 -36.16
C LYS A 163 -13.88 0.36 -36.28
N ARG A 164 -14.96 0.84 -35.70
CA ARG A 164 -16.31 0.35 -35.93
C ARG A 164 -16.61 0.34 -37.44
N ASP A 165 -16.21 -0.70 -38.14
CA ASP A 165 -16.93 -1.21 -39.30
C ASP A 165 -18.04 -2.10 -38.74
N PHE A 166 -19.02 -1.43 -38.11
CA PHE A 166 -20.30 -2.06 -37.82
C PHE A 166 -20.90 -2.48 -39.16
N ILE A 167 -21.07 -3.79 -39.33
CA ILE A 167 -21.97 -4.41 -40.32
C ILE A 167 -21.55 -4.19 -41.78
N GLN A 168 -20.35 -4.65 -42.18
CA GLN A 168 -20.10 -4.90 -43.61
C GLN A 168 -18.91 -5.84 -43.80
N ASP A 169 -19.13 -7.15 -43.61
CA ASP A 169 -18.61 -8.19 -44.52
C ASP A 169 -18.78 -9.59 -43.91
N SER A 170 -19.98 -10.16 -44.11
CA SER A 170 -20.18 -11.60 -44.34
C SER A 170 -21.63 -11.90 -44.70
N MET A 171 -22.20 -11.27 -45.74
CA MET A 171 -23.62 -11.47 -46.09
C MET A 171 -23.89 -11.54 -47.59
N GLN A 172 -23.53 -12.66 -48.22
CA GLN A 172 -24.14 -13.07 -49.48
C GLN A 172 -24.63 -14.52 -49.40
N LYS A 173 -25.82 -14.69 -48.80
CA LYS A 173 -26.93 -15.58 -49.24
C LYS A 173 -27.90 -15.84 -48.08
N CYS A 174 -29.19 -15.67 -48.37
CA CYS A 174 -30.37 -15.87 -47.51
C CYS A 174 -30.62 -14.79 -46.45
N GLY A 175 -31.52 -13.86 -46.78
CA GLY A 175 -31.98 -12.79 -45.90
C GLY A 175 -32.70 -13.29 -44.65
N LYS A 176 -32.05 -13.03 -43.50
CA LYS A 176 -32.54 -12.87 -42.11
C LYS A 176 -31.44 -13.37 -41.17
N ASN A 177 -30.45 -12.52 -40.86
CA ASN A 177 -29.50 -12.76 -39.75
C ASN A 177 -29.50 -11.53 -38.84
N ILE A 178 -30.02 -11.69 -37.63
CA ILE A 178 -29.71 -10.79 -36.51
C ILE A 178 -28.53 -11.45 -35.79
N SER A 179 -27.38 -10.78 -35.71
CA SER A 179 -26.26 -11.23 -34.87
C SER A 179 -26.70 -11.25 -33.42
N ARG A 180 -26.46 -12.36 -32.70
CA ARG A 180 -26.77 -12.44 -31.27
C ARG A 180 -25.98 -11.38 -30.50
N ILE A 181 -26.60 -10.83 -29.46
CA ILE A 181 -25.91 -10.00 -28.47
C ILE A 181 -24.99 -10.91 -27.65
N ASN A 182 -23.70 -10.58 -27.62
CA ASN A 182 -22.71 -11.28 -26.83
C ASN A 182 -22.66 -10.66 -25.42
N VAL A 183 -22.93 -11.48 -24.41
CA VAL A 183 -23.01 -11.09 -23.01
C VAL A 183 -21.84 -11.69 -22.25
N PHE A 184 -20.97 -10.84 -21.73
CA PHE A 184 -19.88 -11.25 -20.86
C PHE A 184 -20.40 -11.53 -19.45
N VAL A 185 -20.11 -12.69 -18.87
CA VAL A 185 -20.60 -13.04 -17.53
C VAL A 185 -19.44 -13.43 -16.63
N THR A 186 -19.31 -12.77 -15.48
CA THR A 186 -18.36 -13.18 -14.43
C THR A 186 -18.79 -12.75 -13.04
N PHE A 187 -18.76 -13.65 -12.07
CA PHE A 187 -19.04 -13.31 -10.66
C PHE A 187 -17.77 -13.26 -9.80
N GLY A 188 -16.63 -13.03 -10.46
CA GLY A 188 -15.32 -12.89 -9.85
C GLY A 188 -14.56 -14.21 -9.73
N GLY A 189 -13.43 -14.16 -9.00
CA GLY A 189 -12.47 -15.27 -8.96
C GLY A 189 -12.95 -16.54 -8.23
N VAL A 190 -13.89 -16.38 -7.29
CA VAL A 190 -14.34 -17.47 -6.40
C VAL A 190 -15.83 -17.77 -6.59
N ASP A 191 -16.68 -16.74 -6.78
CA ASP A 191 -18.14 -16.88 -6.84
C ASP A 191 -18.69 -17.78 -5.72
N SER A 192 -18.41 -17.39 -4.47
CA SER A 192 -18.76 -18.17 -3.28
C SER A 192 -20.27 -18.43 -3.17
N GLY A 193 -21.09 -17.49 -3.66
CA GLY A 193 -22.55 -17.59 -3.67
C GLY A 193 -23.13 -18.45 -4.80
N ASN A 194 -22.29 -18.95 -5.71
CA ASN A 194 -22.70 -19.74 -6.88
C ASN A 194 -23.69 -18.99 -7.80
N LEU A 195 -23.51 -17.68 -7.94
CA LEU A 195 -24.35 -16.82 -8.79
C LEU A 195 -24.29 -17.27 -10.26
N THR A 196 -23.18 -17.89 -10.68
CA THR A 196 -23.06 -18.47 -12.01
C THR A 196 -24.09 -19.56 -12.23
N GLN A 197 -24.24 -20.50 -11.29
CA GLN A 197 -25.22 -21.58 -11.41
C GLN A 197 -26.66 -21.03 -11.35
N GLU A 198 -26.93 -20.09 -10.45
CA GLU A 198 -28.25 -19.44 -10.34
C GLU A 198 -28.63 -18.70 -11.64
N LEU A 199 -27.68 -18.03 -12.30
CA LEU A 199 -27.92 -17.43 -13.61
C LEU A 199 -28.34 -18.47 -14.65
N ILE A 200 -27.66 -19.62 -14.70
CA ILE A 200 -27.97 -20.70 -15.64
C ILE A 200 -29.35 -21.31 -15.37
N GLU A 201 -29.71 -21.48 -14.10
CA GLU A 201 -31.05 -21.95 -13.70
C GLU A 201 -32.14 -20.97 -14.14
N ASN A 202 -31.91 -19.66 -14.00
CA ASN A 202 -32.83 -18.64 -14.49
C ASN A 202 -32.90 -18.58 -16.02
N LEU A 203 -31.77 -18.71 -16.72
CA LEU A 203 -31.75 -18.85 -18.19
C LEU A 203 -32.54 -20.07 -18.65
N ASN A 204 -32.49 -21.16 -17.90
CA ASN A 204 -33.22 -22.38 -18.18
C ASN A 204 -34.73 -22.16 -18.09
N ILE A 205 -35.19 -21.37 -17.11
CA ILE A 205 -36.61 -20.99 -17.01
C ILE A 205 -37.03 -20.16 -18.23
N LEU A 206 -36.14 -19.33 -18.76
CA LEU A 206 -36.37 -18.47 -19.94
C LEU A 206 -36.07 -19.14 -21.29
N ALA A 207 -35.83 -20.45 -21.31
CA ALA A 207 -35.30 -21.15 -22.48
C ALA A 207 -36.17 -21.06 -23.74
N ASP A 208 -37.49 -20.91 -23.57
CA ASP A 208 -38.45 -20.87 -24.68
C ASP A 208 -38.79 -19.42 -25.11
N SER A 209 -38.02 -18.43 -24.64
CA SER A 209 -38.23 -17.02 -24.99
C SER A 209 -37.39 -16.59 -26.20
N ILE A 210 -37.99 -15.78 -27.09
CA ILE A 210 -37.32 -15.14 -28.25
C ILE A 210 -36.08 -14.34 -27.80
N PHE A 211 -36.13 -13.82 -26.58
CA PHE A 211 -35.01 -13.12 -25.95
C PHE A 211 -33.75 -14.00 -25.90
N LEU A 212 -33.87 -15.26 -25.48
CA LEU A 212 -32.71 -16.15 -25.36
C LEU A 212 -32.09 -16.47 -26.73
N GLU A 213 -32.91 -16.64 -27.76
CA GLU A 213 -32.43 -16.89 -29.13
C GLU A 213 -31.52 -15.78 -29.67
N SER A 214 -31.67 -14.58 -29.11
CA SER A 214 -30.99 -13.36 -29.52
C SER A 214 -29.74 -13.05 -28.68
N CYS A 215 -29.41 -13.87 -27.68
CA CYS A 215 -28.25 -13.67 -26.81
C CYS A 215 -27.30 -14.86 -26.85
N HIS A 216 -26.01 -14.60 -26.65
CA HIS A 216 -24.98 -15.59 -26.40
C HIS A 216 -24.18 -15.21 -25.16
N PHE A 217 -24.05 -16.11 -24.20
CA PHE A 217 -23.43 -15.84 -22.90
C PHE A 217 -22.04 -16.46 -22.84
N HIS A 218 -21.03 -15.61 -22.64
CA HIS A 218 -19.66 -16.02 -22.38
C HIS A 218 -19.41 -16.03 -20.87
N ILE A 219 -19.51 -17.19 -20.24
CA ILE A 219 -19.37 -17.38 -18.79
C ILE A 219 -17.91 -17.62 -18.43
N ILE A 220 -17.34 -16.72 -17.63
CA ILE A 220 -15.96 -16.80 -17.15
C ILE A 220 -15.92 -17.24 -15.69
N LEU A 221 -15.41 -18.45 -15.48
CA LEU A 221 -15.18 -19.03 -14.16
C LEU A 221 -13.74 -18.79 -13.70
N GLY A 222 -13.59 -18.18 -12.53
CA GLY A 222 -12.28 -17.94 -11.92
C GLY A 222 -11.62 -19.22 -11.40
N GLY A 223 -10.30 -19.18 -11.22
CA GLY A 223 -9.53 -20.33 -10.73
C GLY A 223 -9.87 -20.77 -9.30
N GLY A 224 -10.59 -19.93 -8.52
CA GLY A 224 -11.05 -20.26 -7.18
C GLY A 224 -12.50 -20.75 -7.12
N TYR A 225 -13.17 -20.94 -8.26
CA TYR A 225 -14.55 -21.42 -8.31
C TYR A 225 -14.69 -22.83 -7.73
N PRO A 226 -15.37 -23.02 -6.58
CA PRO A 226 -15.35 -24.31 -5.87
C PRO A 226 -16.46 -25.26 -6.32
N HIS A 227 -17.40 -24.78 -7.15
CA HIS A 227 -18.63 -25.50 -7.48
C HIS A 227 -18.49 -26.28 -8.79
N THR A 228 -19.36 -27.28 -8.99
CA THR A 228 -19.51 -27.94 -10.29
C THR A 228 -20.61 -27.25 -11.07
N LEU A 229 -20.27 -26.63 -12.20
CA LEU A 229 -21.24 -25.97 -13.06
C LEU A 229 -22.10 -27.01 -13.80
N CYS A 230 -23.43 -26.86 -13.74
CA CYS A 230 -24.38 -27.72 -14.44
C CYS A 230 -25.13 -26.91 -15.51
N ILE A 231 -24.88 -27.24 -16.78
CA ILE A 231 -25.54 -26.60 -17.93
C ILE A 231 -26.58 -27.56 -18.52
N PRO A 232 -27.88 -27.22 -18.49
CA PRO A 232 -28.93 -27.99 -19.15
C PRO A 232 -28.64 -28.15 -20.66
N PRO A 233 -28.88 -29.34 -21.27
CA PRO A 233 -28.59 -29.58 -22.68
C PRO A 233 -29.18 -28.54 -23.64
N ARG A 234 -30.39 -28.05 -23.35
CA ARG A 234 -31.07 -27.02 -24.17
C ARG A 234 -30.40 -25.64 -24.16
N LEU A 235 -29.50 -25.37 -23.20
CA LEU A 235 -28.78 -24.11 -23.11
C LEU A 235 -27.39 -24.14 -23.77
N THR A 236 -26.91 -25.32 -24.16
CA THR A 236 -25.53 -25.50 -24.65
C THR A 236 -25.21 -24.69 -25.90
N SER A 237 -26.21 -24.37 -26.74
CA SER A 237 -26.05 -23.54 -27.94
C SER A 237 -26.01 -22.03 -27.66
N TYR A 238 -26.30 -21.60 -26.43
CA TYR A 238 -26.34 -20.19 -26.02
C TYR A 238 -25.24 -19.82 -25.03
N ILE A 239 -24.46 -20.79 -24.56
CA ILE A 239 -23.48 -20.60 -23.49
C ILE A 239 -22.12 -21.12 -23.94
N SER A 240 -21.09 -20.31 -23.74
CA SER A 240 -19.70 -20.73 -23.81
C SER A 240 -19.04 -20.50 -22.47
N THR A 241 -18.36 -21.53 -21.94
CA THR A 241 -17.67 -21.47 -20.65
C THR A 241 -16.16 -21.35 -20.83
N TYR A 242 -15.55 -20.48 -20.04
CA TYR A 242 -14.11 -20.25 -20.01
C TYR A 242 -13.65 -20.37 -18.57
N HIS A 243 -12.48 -20.99 -18.36
CA HIS A 243 -11.96 -21.25 -17.03
C HIS A 243 -10.59 -20.64 -16.86
N ASN A 244 -10.37 -19.95 -15.74
CA ASN A 244 -9.07 -19.45 -15.31
C ASN A 244 -8.32 -18.70 -16.42
N LEU A 245 -9.04 -17.84 -17.16
CA LEU A 245 -8.44 -16.99 -18.17
C LEU A 245 -7.36 -16.12 -17.53
N ASN A 246 -6.21 -15.99 -18.21
CA ASN A 246 -5.23 -15.00 -17.79
C ASN A 246 -5.79 -13.58 -18.01
N PRO A 247 -5.22 -12.54 -17.37
CA PRO A 247 -5.75 -11.18 -17.47
C PRO A 247 -5.90 -10.64 -18.89
N LYS A 248 -4.99 -10.98 -19.82
CA LYS A 248 -5.05 -10.51 -21.21
C LYS A 248 -6.23 -11.16 -21.96
N ASP A 249 -6.39 -12.48 -21.82
CA ASP A 249 -7.49 -13.22 -22.45
C ASP A 249 -8.86 -12.86 -21.86
N PHE A 250 -8.91 -12.58 -20.55
CA PHE A 250 -10.12 -12.11 -19.87
C PHE A 250 -10.61 -10.79 -20.51
N LEU A 251 -9.71 -9.82 -20.70
CA LEU A 251 -10.04 -8.53 -21.29
C LEU A 251 -10.37 -8.66 -22.78
N ALA A 252 -9.59 -9.45 -23.53
CA ALA A 252 -9.88 -9.72 -24.94
C ALA A 252 -11.29 -10.30 -25.11
N LYS A 253 -11.68 -11.27 -24.25
CA LYS A 253 -13.01 -11.84 -24.27
C LYS A 253 -14.09 -10.83 -23.89
N ALA A 254 -13.84 -9.95 -22.94
CA ALA A 254 -14.77 -8.89 -22.58
C ALA A 254 -14.99 -7.91 -23.75
N GLN A 255 -13.94 -7.56 -24.50
CA GLN A 255 -14.02 -6.65 -25.66
C GLN A 255 -14.81 -7.23 -26.84
N GLU A 256 -14.94 -8.56 -26.93
CA GLU A 256 -15.81 -9.21 -27.92
C GLU A 256 -17.31 -9.12 -27.58
N CYS A 257 -17.65 -8.68 -26.36
CA CYS A 257 -19.01 -8.65 -25.86
C CYS A 257 -19.64 -7.25 -25.93
N ASP A 258 -20.95 -7.20 -26.16
CA ASP A 258 -21.73 -5.96 -26.27
C ASP A 258 -22.06 -5.36 -24.89
N CYS A 259 -22.21 -6.21 -23.89
CA CYS A 259 -22.51 -5.85 -22.51
C CYS A 259 -22.03 -6.94 -21.54
N ALA A 260 -22.12 -6.66 -20.24
CA ALA A 260 -21.71 -7.60 -19.20
C ALA A 260 -22.72 -7.75 -18.07
N ILE A 261 -22.75 -8.94 -17.45
CA ILE A 261 -23.31 -9.20 -16.13
C ILE A 261 -22.15 -9.57 -15.22
N SER A 262 -21.92 -8.80 -14.16
CA SER A 262 -20.71 -8.97 -13.35
C SER A 262 -20.93 -8.74 -11.84
N ALA A 263 -20.02 -9.26 -11.02
CA ALA A 263 -19.91 -8.84 -9.62
C ALA A 263 -19.22 -7.48 -9.46
N GLY A 264 -19.50 -6.75 -8.37
CA GLY A 264 -18.97 -5.40 -8.13
C GLY A 264 -17.52 -5.30 -7.64
N GLY A 265 -16.67 -6.26 -8.01
CA GLY A 265 -15.26 -6.31 -7.62
C GLY A 265 -14.31 -5.69 -8.66
N GLY A 266 -13.06 -6.17 -8.70
CA GLY A 266 -12.04 -5.70 -9.64
C GLY A 266 -12.44 -5.80 -11.11
N SER A 267 -13.21 -6.83 -11.49
CA SER A 267 -13.72 -7.01 -12.85
C SER A 267 -14.67 -5.90 -13.29
N MET A 268 -15.45 -5.31 -12.38
CA MET A 268 -16.28 -4.15 -12.70
C MET A 268 -15.42 -2.95 -13.14
N LEU A 269 -14.30 -2.70 -12.47
CA LEU A 269 -13.39 -1.61 -12.82
C LEU A 269 -12.69 -1.83 -14.16
N GLU A 270 -12.40 -3.09 -14.52
CA GLU A 270 -11.89 -3.45 -15.84
C GLU A 270 -12.93 -3.18 -16.93
N LEU A 271 -14.18 -3.59 -16.72
CA LEU A 271 -15.29 -3.35 -17.65
C LEU A 271 -15.57 -1.85 -17.83
N LEU A 272 -15.53 -1.07 -16.74
CA LEU A 272 -15.62 0.40 -16.79
C LEU A 272 -14.49 1.00 -17.64
N THR A 273 -13.26 0.49 -17.51
CA THR A 273 -12.11 0.95 -18.30
C THR A 273 -12.24 0.60 -19.78
N LEU A 274 -12.82 -0.56 -20.09
CA LEU A 274 -13.15 -0.99 -21.45
C LEU A 274 -14.41 -0.30 -22.01
N LYS A 275 -15.09 0.53 -21.22
CA LYS A 275 -16.36 1.19 -21.57
C LYS A 275 -17.46 0.21 -21.96
N ILE A 276 -17.51 -0.97 -21.32
CA ILE A 276 -18.52 -1.99 -21.55
C ILE A 276 -19.73 -1.75 -20.63
N PRO A 277 -20.95 -1.55 -21.17
CA PRO A 277 -22.17 -1.44 -20.37
C PRO A 277 -22.39 -2.68 -19.51
N SER A 278 -22.53 -2.50 -18.20
CA SER A 278 -22.50 -3.60 -17.25
C SER A 278 -23.68 -3.56 -16.27
N ILE A 279 -24.27 -4.72 -16.02
CA ILE A 279 -25.26 -4.97 -14.97
C ILE A 279 -24.55 -5.64 -13.81
N ILE A 280 -24.53 -4.98 -12.66
CA ILE A 280 -23.72 -5.39 -11.53
C ILE A 280 -24.58 -5.99 -10.42
N ILE A 281 -24.17 -7.17 -9.95
CA ILE A 281 -24.75 -7.86 -8.80
C ILE A 281 -23.79 -7.75 -7.62
N GLU A 282 -24.28 -7.32 -6.47
CA GLU A 282 -23.49 -7.29 -5.23
C GLU A 282 -23.29 -8.73 -4.73
N SER A 283 -22.06 -9.23 -4.80
CA SER A 283 -21.72 -10.59 -4.33
C SER A 283 -21.10 -10.60 -2.93
N ALA A 284 -20.66 -9.45 -2.43
CA ALA A 284 -20.06 -9.29 -1.12
C ALA A 284 -20.32 -7.88 -0.56
N THR A 285 -20.48 -7.78 0.77
CA THR A 285 -20.86 -6.53 1.45
C THR A 285 -19.85 -5.40 1.30
N ASN A 286 -18.57 -5.73 1.12
CA ASN A 286 -17.51 -4.74 0.86
C ASN A 286 -17.65 -4.05 -0.51
N GLN A 287 -18.48 -4.56 -1.42
CA GLN A 287 -18.73 -3.94 -2.73
C GLN A 287 -19.86 -2.90 -2.67
N HIS A 288 -20.70 -2.91 -1.62
CA HIS A 288 -21.95 -2.16 -1.57
C HIS A 288 -21.77 -0.66 -1.88
N LEU A 289 -20.87 0.00 -1.16
CA LEU A 289 -20.62 1.43 -1.32
C LEU A 289 -20.03 1.74 -2.70
N HIS A 290 -19.11 0.89 -3.17
CA HIS A 290 -18.45 1.02 -4.46
C HIS A 290 -19.47 0.94 -5.61
N ILE A 291 -20.31 -0.10 -5.62
CA ILE A 291 -21.40 -0.27 -6.58
C ILE A 291 -22.37 0.92 -6.52
N THR A 292 -22.78 1.31 -5.32
CA THR A 292 -23.74 2.42 -5.13
C THR A 292 -23.25 3.71 -5.76
N LYS A 293 -21.98 4.09 -5.55
CA LYS A 293 -21.40 5.33 -6.09
C LYS A 293 -21.28 5.29 -7.62
N TRP A 294 -20.91 4.15 -8.20
CA TRP A 294 -20.87 3.98 -9.66
C TRP A 294 -22.27 3.99 -10.30
N ALA A 295 -23.26 3.40 -9.65
CA ALA A 295 -24.66 3.42 -10.11
C ALA A 295 -25.24 4.85 -10.05
N GLN A 296 -24.96 5.60 -8.98
CA GLN A 296 -25.32 7.01 -8.86
C GLN A 296 -24.72 7.83 -9.99
N LYS A 297 -23.42 7.64 -10.29
CA LYS A 297 -22.76 8.27 -11.44
C LYS A 297 -23.40 7.89 -12.78
N GLY A 298 -24.00 6.70 -12.87
CA GLY A 298 -24.69 6.22 -14.08
C GLY A 298 -23.84 5.43 -15.04
N ALA A 299 -22.66 4.96 -14.59
CA ALA A 299 -21.78 4.16 -15.42
C ALA A 299 -22.16 2.66 -15.43
N ILE A 300 -23.03 2.22 -14.54
CA ILE A 300 -23.49 0.83 -14.42
C ILE A 300 -24.99 0.77 -14.12
N ALA A 301 -25.61 -0.38 -14.46
CA ALA A 301 -26.88 -0.80 -13.87
C ALA A 301 -26.62 -1.73 -12.67
N THR A 302 -27.61 -1.87 -11.80
CA THR A 302 -27.52 -2.75 -10.61
C THR A 302 -28.69 -3.71 -10.58
N ALA A 303 -28.42 -4.94 -10.16
CA ALA A 303 -29.40 -6.01 -9.98
C ALA A 303 -29.20 -6.67 -8.62
N LYS A 304 -30.27 -7.15 -7.99
CA LYS A 304 -30.18 -7.86 -6.70
C LYS A 304 -29.93 -9.35 -6.89
N THR A 305 -30.47 -9.91 -7.97
CA THR A 305 -30.38 -11.33 -8.31
C THR A 305 -30.01 -11.52 -9.77
N PRO A 306 -29.50 -12.72 -10.16
CA PRO A 306 -29.31 -13.07 -11.56
C PRO A 306 -30.59 -12.94 -12.40
N LEU A 307 -31.76 -13.23 -11.83
CA LEU A 307 -33.05 -13.03 -12.51
C LEU A 307 -33.29 -11.54 -12.80
N ASP A 308 -33.08 -10.65 -11.82
CA ASP A 308 -33.21 -9.20 -12.03
C ASP A 308 -32.23 -8.71 -13.12
N ALA A 309 -31.02 -9.28 -13.17
CA ALA A 309 -30.03 -8.94 -14.18
C ALA A 309 -30.48 -9.35 -15.59
N LEU A 310 -31.07 -10.53 -15.73
CA LEU A 310 -31.64 -10.99 -17.00
C LEU A 310 -32.84 -10.13 -17.43
N GLU A 311 -33.65 -9.67 -16.49
CA GLU A 311 -34.77 -8.75 -16.78
C GLU A 311 -34.28 -7.38 -17.26
N ILE A 312 -33.23 -6.82 -16.64
CA ILE A 312 -32.60 -5.58 -17.12
C ILE A 312 -31.98 -5.79 -18.51
N LEU A 313 -31.29 -6.91 -18.74
CA LEU A 313 -30.72 -7.25 -20.04
C LEU A 313 -31.81 -7.36 -21.12
N ARG A 314 -32.98 -7.92 -20.77
CA ARG A 314 -34.14 -7.99 -21.67
C ARG A 314 -34.69 -6.61 -22.04
N ILE A 315 -34.66 -5.66 -21.10
CA ILE A 315 -35.02 -4.26 -21.38
C ILE A 315 -33.99 -3.65 -22.34
N TRP A 316 -32.69 -3.82 -22.06
CA TRP A 316 -31.62 -3.33 -22.94
C TRP A 316 -31.70 -3.89 -24.36
N TYR A 317 -32.05 -5.17 -24.51
CA TYR A 317 -32.28 -5.79 -25.82
C TYR A 317 -33.41 -5.11 -26.60
N LYS A 318 -34.53 -4.78 -25.93
CA LYS A 318 -35.64 -4.06 -26.57
C LYS A 318 -35.20 -2.68 -27.04
N ASP A 319 -34.48 -1.94 -26.21
CA ASP A 319 -33.93 -0.63 -26.58
C ASP A 319 -33.04 -0.74 -27.83
N ILE A 320 -32.23 -1.81 -27.97
CA ILE A 320 -31.37 -2.06 -29.14
C ILE A 320 -32.21 -2.35 -30.39
N LEU A 321 -33.27 -3.14 -30.28
CA LEU A 321 -34.16 -3.40 -31.41
C LEU A 321 -34.94 -2.15 -31.83
N GLU A 322 -35.44 -1.38 -30.86
CA GLU A 322 -36.27 -0.19 -31.12
C GLU A 322 -35.44 1.00 -31.65
N SER A 323 -34.21 1.20 -31.14
CA SER A 323 -33.28 2.21 -31.68
C SER A 323 -32.81 1.93 -33.11
N SER A 324 -32.92 0.68 -33.58
CA SER A 324 -32.67 0.31 -34.98
C SER A 324 -33.87 0.57 -35.92
N ALA A 325 -35.03 1.00 -35.38
CA ALA A 325 -36.31 1.07 -36.08
C ALA A 325 -36.95 2.48 -36.21
N ASN A 326 -36.22 3.56 -35.85
CA ASN A 326 -36.57 5.00 -35.87
C ASN A 326 -36.95 5.63 -34.51
N ASP A 327 -36.43 6.85 -34.33
CA ASP A 327 -36.88 7.92 -33.43
C ASP A 327 -38.41 7.97 -33.32
N PHE A 328 -38.97 7.93 -32.11
CA PHE A 328 -39.93 8.93 -31.62
C PHE A 328 -40.40 8.64 -30.18
N ASP A 329 -40.38 9.73 -29.41
CA ASP A 329 -41.26 10.13 -28.32
C ASP A 329 -41.15 9.48 -26.93
N THR A 330 -40.97 10.36 -25.93
CA THR A 330 -40.81 10.01 -24.52
C THR A 330 -41.93 10.67 -23.71
N HIS A 331 -42.77 9.88 -23.05
CA HIS A 331 -43.48 10.37 -21.87
C HIS A 331 -43.74 9.28 -20.81
N THR A 332 -43.11 9.51 -19.66
CA THR A 332 -43.50 9.19 -18.27
C THR A 332 -43.86 7.74 -17.90
N LYS A 333 -42.98 7.09 -17.10
CA LYS A 333 -43.33 6.14 -16.02
C LYS A 333 -42.08 5.69 -15.22
N PRO A 334 -42.24 4.93 -14.10
CA PRO A 334 -41.69 5.15 -12.74
C PRO A 334 -40.16 4.93 -12.68
N GLN A 335 -39.48 4.95 -11.51
CA GLN A 335 -38.03 4.73 -11.38
C GLN A 335 -37.55 3.48 -12.17
N THR A 336 -37.20 3.67 -13.43
CA THR A 336 -36.79 2.63 -14.38
C THR A 336 -35.28 2.42 -14.22
N PRO A 337 -34.79 1.18 -14.44
CA PRO A 337 -33.36 0.97 -14.61
C PRO A 337 -32.84 1.95 -15.66
N LYS A 338 -31.67 2.59 -15.41
CA LYS A 338 -31.06 3.53 -16.37
C LYS A 338 -30.98 2.84 -17.74
N SER A 339 -31.52 3.49 -18.77
CA SER A 339 -31.52 2.99 -20.15
C SER A 339 -30.09 2.70 -20.62
N LEU A 340 -29.91 1.71 -21.49
CA LEU A 340 -28.59 1.33 -22.01
C LEU A 340 -27.83 2.52 -22.62
N GLU A 341 -28.52 3.38 -23.39
CA GLU A 341 -27.90 4.54 -24.02
C GLU A 341 -27.37 5.55 -23.00
N SER A 342 -28.10 5.84 -21.93
CA SER A 342 -27.62 6.71 -20.84
C SER A 342 -26.33 6.18 -20.19
N ILE A 343 -26.24 4.86 -20.01
CA ILE A 343 -25.01 4.23 -19.49
C ILE A 343 -23.88 4.35 -20.51
N LYS A 344 -24.12 4.07 -21.79
CA LYS A 344 -23.12 4.22 -22.85
C LYS A 344 -22.60 5.65 -22.95
N THR A 345 -23.46 6.67 -22.87
CA THR A 345 -23.04 8.08 -22.86
C THR A 345 -22.14 8.36 -21.67
N THR A 346 -22.55 7.94 -20.46
CA THR A 346 -21.74 8.12 -19.26
C THR A 346 -20.37 7.44 -19.39
N LEU A 347 -20.32 6.22 -19.93
CA LEU A 347 -19.07 5.50 -20.17
C LEU A 347 -18.16 6.17 -21.21
N GLN A 348 -18.74 6.81 -22.23
CA GLN A 348 -17.98 7.57 -23.23
C GLN A 348 -17.24 8.74 -22.60
N ASP A 349 -17.89 9.45 -21.66
CA ASP A 349 -17.33 10.59 -20.93
C ASP A 349 -16.38 10.20 -19.79
N LEU A 350 -16.22 8.91 -19.48
CA LEU A 350 -15.27 8.45 -18.48
C LEU A 350 -13.82 8.60 -18.97
N HIS A 351 -12.99 9.13 -18.08
CA HIS A 351 -11.53 9.22 -18.21
C HIS A 351 -10.85 8.41 -17.10
N PRO A 352 -10.97 7.06 -17.12
CA PRO A 352 -10.42 6.23 -16.06
C PRO A 352 -8.90 6.27 -16.07
N SER A 353 -8.29 6.20 -14.88
CA SER A 353 -6.83 6.10 -14.69
C SER A 353 -6.00 7.33 -15.07
N GLU A 354 -6.61 8.45 -15.46
CA GLU A 354 -5.92 9.64 -16.00
C GLU A 354 -4.84 10.21 -15.05
N LYS A 355 -5.04 10.16 -13.73
CA LYS A 355 -4.15 10.80 -12.75
C LYS A 355 -3.21 9.84 -12.03
N LEU A 356 -3.44 8.52 -12.08
CA LEU A 356 -2.70 7.58 -11.24
C LEU A 356 -1.21 7.51 -11.60
N LEU A 357 -0.89 7.38 -12.88
CA LEU A 357 0.52 7.28 -13.34
C LEU A 357 1.29 8.57 -13.06
N ASP A 358 0.67 9.73 -13.29
CA ASP A 358 1.27 11.03 -13.03
C ASP A 358 1.48 11.26 -11.54
N SER A 359 0.50 10.89 -10.70
CA SER A 359 0.60 10.99 -9.24
C SER A 359 1.71 10.09 -8.69
N LEU A 360 1.84 8.86 -9.22
CA LEU A 360 2.96 7.97 -8.90
C LEU A 360 4.30 8.59 -9.32
N SER A 361 4.39 9.10 -10.55
CA SER A 361 5.61 9.71 -11.08
C SER A 361 6.04 10.94 -10.29
N ALA A 362 5.08 11.79 -9.89
CA ALA A 362 5.31 12.96 -9.07
C ALA A 362 5.78 12.59 -7.65
N LEU A 363 5.12 11.61 -7.02
CA LEU A 363 5.54 11.07 -5.73
C LEU A 363 6.96 10.51 -5.80
N PHE A 364 7.26 9.75 -6.84
CA PHE A 364 8.57 9.13 -7.01
C PHE A 364 9.66 10.19 -7.21
N THR A 365 9.35 11.23 -7.99
CA THR A 365 10.24 12.38 -8.18
C THR A 365 10.48 13.14 -6.89
N GLN A 366 9.44 13.36 -6.08
CA GLN A 366 9.56 14.00 -4.76
C GLN A 366 10.46 13.19 -3.84
N ILE A 367 10.28 11.86 -3.78
CA ILE A 367 11.11 10.97 -2.99
C ILE A 367 12.55 10.93 -3.51
N HIS A 368 12.74 10.86 -4.82
CA HIS A 368 14.06 10.91 -5.42
C HIS A 368 14.76 12.23 -5.09
N ASN A 369 14.07 13.37 -5.18
CA ASN A 369 14.61 14.67 -4.81
C ASN A 369 14.95 14.74 -3.31
N LEU A 370 14.15 14.16 -2.42
CA LEU A 370 14.48 14.07 -1.00
C LEU A 370 15.73 13.22 -0.74
N ILE A 371 15.90 12.11 -1.47
CA ILE A 371 17.09 11.26 -1.40
C ILE A 371 18.31 12.03 -1.93
N SER A 372 18.19 12.60 -3.13
CA SER A 372 19.25 13.34 -3.82
C SER A 372 19.59 14.65 -3.11
N HIS A 373 18.65 15.33 -2.45
CA HIS A 373 18.96 16.48 -1.58
C HIS A 373 19.61 16.02 -0.29
N ASN A 374 19.26 14.88 0.30
CA ASN A 374 20.00 14.35 1.44
C ASN A 374 21.42 13.87 1.06
N ILE A 375 21.65 13.48 -0.19
CA ILE A 375 22.97 13.12 -0.73
C ILE A 375 23.76 14.39 -1.14
N ASN A 376 23.13 15.34 -1.84
CA ASN A 376 23.76 16.59 -2.26
C ASN A 376 23.92 17.61 -1.11
N ALA A 377 23.08 17.59 -0.08
CA ALA A 377 23.31 18.35 1.15
C ALA A 377 24.48 17.78 1.98
N ARG A 378 24.90 16.53 1.71
CA ARG A 378 26.18 15.99 2.20
C ARG A 378 27.38 16.47 1.37
N ASP A 379 27.17 17.09 0.20
CA ASP A 379 28.26 17.52 -0.68
C ASP A 379 28.31 19.02 -0.98
N LYS A 380 27.21 19.78 -0.90
CA LYS A 380 27.17 21.25 -0.99
C LYS A 380 25.97 21.84 -0.24
N SER A 381 26.16 22.20 1.03
CA SER A 381 25.47 23.36 1.63
C SER A 381 26.30 23.91 2.79
N VAL A 382 27.25 24.77 2.43
CA VAL A 382 27.70 25.85 3.30
C VAL A 382 26.56 26.86 3.32
N ASP A 383 25.72 26.81 4.35
CA ASP A 383 25.04 28.01 4.84
C ASP A 383 25.31 28.12 6.35
N SER A 384 25.89 29.26 6.68
CA SER A 384 26.58 29.56 7.92
C SER A 384 25.59 29.89 9.04
N ARG A 385 25.01 28.86 9.68
CA ARG A 385 24.42 28.93 11.03
C ARG A 385 24.25 27.51 11.63
N ASN A 386 25.23 27.06 12.42
CA ASN A 386 25.23 25.88 13.30
C ASN A 386 24.51 24.61 12.79
N SER A 387 25.15 23.86 11.88
CA SER A 387 24.66 22.53 11.47
C SER A 387 25.06 21.47 12.50
N LEU A 388 24.09 20.99 13.29
CA LEU A 388 24.25 19.80 14.13
C LEU A 388 23.89 18.56 13.32
N ILE A 389 24.81 17.62 13.19
CA ILE A 389 24.66 16.34 12.50
C ILE A 389 24.64 15.23 13.56
N ALA A 390 23.65 14.34 13.47
CA ALA A 390 23.53 13.15 14.31
C ALA A 390 23.79 11.89 13.48
N LEU A 391 24.94 11.24 13.69
CA LEU A 391 25.39 10.05 12.97
C LEU A 391 24.99 8.77 13.74
N PRO A 392 24.07 7.95 13.25
CA PRO A 392 23.66 6.73 13.95
C PRO A 392 24.83 5.74 14.12
N PHE A 393 24.92 5.11 15.29
CA PHE A 393 25.98 4.13 15.58
C PHE A 393 26.01 2.95 14.60
N THR A 394 24.86 2.58 14.04
CA THR A 394 24.72 1.50 13.05
C THR A 394 25.34 1.83 11.70
N HIS A 395 25.71 3.09 11.46
CA HIS A 395 26.26 3.58 10.20
C HIS A 395 27.62 4.26 10.34
N LEU A 396 28.29 4.10 11.50
CA LEU A 396 29.61 4.69 11.69
C LEU A 396 30.63 4.02 10.77
N THR A 397 31.48 4.85 10.18
CA THR A 397 32.74 4.39 9.59
C THR A 397 33.65 3.81 10.67
N GLN A 398 34.68 3.07 10.25
CA GLN A 398 35.67 2.55 11.18
C GLN A 398 36.36 3.67 11.98
N GLU A 399 36.73 4.77 11.32
CA GLU A 399 37.36 5.92 11.96
C GLU A 399 36.44 6.57 13.02
N GLU A 400 35.16 6.79 12.68
CA GLU A 400 34.19 7.33 13.64
C GLU A 400 33.92 6.38 14.81
N SER A 401 33.93 5.06 14.57
CA SER A 401 33.85 4.07 15.64
C SER A 401 35.05 4.16 16.59
N GLU A 402 36.25 4.33 16.06
CA GLU A 402 37.47 4.49 16.87
C GLU A 402 37.45 5.81 17.66
N ILE A 403 36.93 6.88 17.08
CA ILE A 403 36.68 8.16 17.77
C ILE A 403 35.70 7.97 18.94
N VAL A 404 34.57 7.29 18.72
CA VAL A 404 33.62 6.95 19.78
C VAL A 404 34.29 6.15 20.90
N LEU A 405 35.06 5.12 20.55
CA LEU A 405 35.79 4.29 21.52
C LEU A 405 36.77 5.13 22.35
N SER A 406 37.55 5.99 21.70
CA SER A 406 38.50 6.89 22.37
C SER A 406 37.80 7.80 23.38
N MET A 407 36.65 8.38 23.00
CA MET A 407 35.85 9.23 23.90
C MET A 407 35.33 8.45 25.09
N ARG A 408 34.80 7.24 24.90
CA ARG A 408 34.27 6.40 25.99
C ARG A 408 35.34 6.01 27.01
N ASN A 409 36.57 5.77 26.55
CA ASN A 409 37.70 5.41 27.39
C ASN A 409 38.47 6.62 27.96
N HIS A 410 38.18 7.85 27.51
CA HIS A 410 38.84 9.04 28.02
C HIS A 410 38.47 9.26 29.49
N LYS A 411 39.47 9.49 30.36
CA LYS A 411 39.29 9.58 31.83
C LYS A 411 38.15 10.52 32.25
N GLN A 412 38.04 11.68 31.59
CA GLN A 412 36.98 12.66 31.90
C GLN A 412 35.55 12.16 31.63
N VAL A 413 35.39 11.19 30.73
CA VAL A 413 34.10 10.56 30.39
C VAL A 413 33.92 9.26 31.17
N ALA A 414 34.90 8.36 31.14
CA ALA A 414 34.86 7.03 31.74
C ALA A 414 34.54 7.08 33.25
N GLN A 415 35.03 8.10 33.97
CA GLN A 415 34.71 8.31 35.38
C GLN A 415 33.22 8.54 35.66
N TRP A 416 32.39 8.82 34.66
CA TRP A 416 30.94 9.02 34.83
C TRP A 416 30.10 7.90 34.19
N MET A 417 30.74 6.93 33.54
CA MET A 417 30.10 5.79 32.87
C MET A 417 29.98 4.59 33.82
N TYR A 418 29.05 3.67 33.58
CA TYR A 418 28.99 2.41 34.34
C TYR A 418 30.17 1.47 34.05
N SER A 419 30.69 1.50 32.82
CA SER A 419 31.89 0.75 32.44
C SER A 419 33.11 1.67 32.45
N SER A 420 34.15 1.28 33.17
CA SER A 420 35.38 2.09 33.33
C SER A 420 36.39 1.94 32.18
N TYR A 421 36.36 0.83 31.46
CA TYR A 421 37.20 0.60 30.28
C TYR A 421 36.52 -0.35 29.29
N ILE A 422 36.61 -0.04 28.00
CA ILE A 422 35.97 -0.78 26.91
C ILE A 422 37.05 -1.21 25.91
N THR A 423 37.18 -2.50 25.67
CA THR A 423 38.14 -3.03 24.69
C THR A 423 37.62 -2.83 23.26
N PRO A 424 38.49 -2.72 22.24
CA PRO A 424 38.05 -2.65 20.84
C PRO A 424 37.13 -3.80 20.41
N ALA A 425 37.44 -5.03 20.86
CA ALA A 425 36.62 -6.20 20.57
C ALA A 425 35.21 -6.09 21.18
N SER A 426 35.10 -5.68 22.45
CA SER A 426 33.80 -5.47 23.10
C SER A 426 33.00 -4.33 22.46
N HIS A 427 33.69 -3.27 22.00
CA HIS A 427 33.05 -2.16 21.31
C HIS A 427 32.49 -2.58 19.95
N LYS A 428 33.28 -3.32 19.16
CA LYS A 428 32.83 -3.88 17.88
C LYS A 428 31.64 -4.82 18.06
N ALA A 429 31.69 -5.69 19.07
CA ALA A 429 30.56 -6.56 19.41
C ALA A 429 29.32 -5.73 19.78
N PHE A 430 29.47 -4.71 20.63
CA PHE A 430 28.37 -3.80 20.98
C PHE A 430 27.73 -3.14 19.76
N LEU A 431 28.51 -2.58 18.84
CA LEU A 431 27.98 -1.96 17.61
C LEU A 431 27.23 -2.96 16.74
N ALA A 432 27.74 -4.19 16.61
CA ALA A 432 27.07 -5.24 15.85
C ALA A 432 25.71 -5.64 16.45
N HIS A 433 25.58 -5.62 17.78
CA HIS A 433 24.30 -5.92 18.45
C HIS A 433 23.27 -4.80 18.29
N LEU A 434 23.70 -3.54 18.16
CA LEU A 434 22.78 -2.41 18.02
C LEU A 434 21.92 -2.47 16.75
N THR A 435 22.44 -3.07 15.66
CA THR A 435 21.72 -3.16 14.38
C THR A 435 20.36 -3.85 14.50
N ASN A 436 20.18 -4.73 15.50
CA ASN A 436 18.97 -5.51 15.70
C ASN A 436 18.22 -5.18 17.00
N ASP A 437 18.69 -4.22 17.81
CA ASP A 437 18.12 -3.89 19.12
C ASP A 437 17.30 -2.60 19.05
N THR A 438 16.00 -2.72 18.84
CA THR A 438 15.08 -1.56 18.76
C THR A 438 14.87 -0.85 20.10
N SER A 439 15.29 -1.46 21.22
CA SER A 439 15.21 -0.83 22.54
C SER A 439 16.30 0.22 22.77
N LYS A 440 17.26 0.36 21.84
CA LYS A 440 18.40 1.27 21.96
C LYS A 440 18.72 1.99 20.66
N GLN A 441 19.01 3.27 20.74
CA GLN A 441 19.51 4.07 19.64
C GLN A 441 20.62 5.00 20.13
N TYR A 442 21.72 5.06 19.39
CA TYR A 442 22.91 5.85 19.74
C TYR A 442 23.32 6.69 18.54
N TRP A 443 23.77 7.92 18.81
CA TRP A 443 24.28 8.84 17.79
C TRP A 443 25.59 9.49 18.22
N LEU A 444 26.53 9.57 17.27
CA LEU A 444 27.69 10.45 17.33
C LEU A 444 27.30 11.81 16.77
N PHE A 445 27.49 12.88 17.55
CA PHE A 445 27.12 14.23 17.15
C PHE A 445 28.31 15.01 16.62
N LYS A 446 28.13 15.64 15.47
CA LYS A 446 29.09 16.57 14.85
C LYS A 446 28.43 17.95 14.74
N SER A 447 29.12 19.01 15.13
CA SER A 447 28.66 20.40 14.94
C SER A 447 29.73 21.14 14.19
N ASN A 448 29.40 21.80 13.07
CA ASN A 448 30.36 22.51 12.20
C ASN A 448 31.68 21.71 12.03
N ASP A 449 31.56 20.48 11.56
CA ASP A 449 32.65 19.51 11.34
C ASP A 449 33.49 19.06 12.53
N GLU A 450 33.06 19.33 13.76
CA GLU A 450 33.73 18.85 14.97
C GLU A 450 32.84 17.89 15.76
N TYR A 451 33.38 16.73 16.16
CA TYR A 451 32.64 15.78 17.00
C TYR A 451 32.44 16.34 18.41
N ILE A 452 31.20 16.59 18.80
CA ILE A 452 30.89 17.24 20.07
C ILE A 452 30.52 16.26 21.19
N GLY A 453 30.23 15.00 20.86
CA GLY A 453 29.90 13.96 21.83
C GLY A 453 28.93 12.93 21.30
N VAL A 454 28.34 12.16 22.21
CA VAL A 454 27.40 11.09 21.92
C VAL A 454 26.15 11.26 22.77
N GLY A 455 25.01 10.97 22.16
CA GLY A 455 23.71 10.87 22.81
C GLY A 455 23.06 9.53 22.52
N SER A 456 22.25 9.05 23.46
CA SER A 456 21.55 7.78 23.31
C SER A 456 20.17 7.79 23.93
N LEU A 457 19.26 7.02 23.33
CA LEU A 457 18.01 6.58 23.92
C LEU A 457 18.12 5.08 24.17
N THR A 458 17.85 4.64 25.39
CA THR A 458 17.91 3.22 25.78
C THR A 458 16.64 2.83 26.52
N ARG A 459 16.39 1.52 26.64
CA ARG A 459 15.15 0.99 27.25
C ARG A 459 13.91 1.66 26.63
N ILE A 460 13.96 1.90 25.31
CA ILE A 460 12.86 2.52 24.56
C ILE A 460 11.65 1.60 24.66
N ASN A 461 10.57 2.11 25.23
CA ASN A 461 9.32 1.38 25.36
C ASN A 461 8.22 2.16 24.62
N PRO A 462 7.86 1.74 23.38
CA PRO A 462 6.82 2.41 22.61
C PRO A 462 5.41 2.28 23.23
N ALA A 463 5.13 1.16 23.93
CA ALA A 463 3.82 0.91 24.53
C ALA A 463 3.57 1.83 25.73
N HIS A 464 4.58 2.05 26.57
CA HIS A 464 4.50 2.96 27.73
C HIS A 464 5.05 4.35 27.45
N LYS A 465 5.47 4.61 26.20
CA LYS A 465 5.93 5.90 25.70
C LYS A 465 7.03 6.53 26.55
N HIS A 466 8.06 5.76 26.93
CA HIS A 466 9.21 6.31 27.62
C HIS A 466 10.55 5.74 27.13
N ALA A 467 11.65 6.42 27.46
CA ALA A 467 13.02 5.95 27.24
C ALA A 467 13.98 6.57 28.26
N PHE A 468 15.19 6.04 28.32
CA PHE A 468 16.29 6.55 29.15
C PHE A 468 17.34 7.26 28.29
N ILE A 469 17.68 8.50 28.61
CA ILE A 469 18.71 9.26 27.93
C ILE A 469 20.10 8.97 28.52
N GLY A 470 21.11 8.99 27.64
CA GLY A 470 22.52 8.98 28.03
C GLY A 470 23.29 9.98 27.18
N ILE A 471 24.16 10.77 27.80
CA ILE A 471 24.96 11.81 27.11
C ILE A 471 26.37 11.81 27.67
N TYR A 472 27.37 11.86 26.78
CA TYR A 472 28.72 12.31 27.12
C TYR A 472 29.26 13.22 26.02
N THR A 473 29.93 14.29 26.42
CA THR A 473 30.51 15.26 25.48
C THR A 473 31.96 14.93 25.18
N ASN A 474 32.41 15.20 23.95
CA ASN A 474 33.82 15.05 23.56
C ASN A 474 34.70 15.97 24.44
N PRO A 475 35.62 15.44 25.27
CA PRO A 475 36.47 16.24 26.14
C PRO A 475 37.52 17.08 25.38
N LEU A 476 37.80 16.74 24.12
CA LEU A 476 38.78 17.44 23.27
C LEU A 476 38.16 18.53 22.39
N CYS A 477 36.84 18.74 22.49
CA CYS A 477 36.14 19.76 21.74
C CYS A 477 35.91 20.99 22.63
N ASP A 478 36.38 22.17 22.23
CA ASP A 478 36.30 23.39 23.05
C ASP A 478 34.96 24.13 22.93
N LYS A 479 34.02 23.61 22.16
CA LYS A 479 32.69 24.22 22.01
C LYS A 479 31.92 24.23 23.32
N ASN A 480 31.23 25.34 23.54
CA ASN A 480 30.27 25.49 24.63
C ASN A 480 28.94 24.79 24.31
N SER A 481 28.19 24.47 25.36
CA SER A 481 26.82 23.95 25.24
C SER A 481 26.65 22.64 24.45
N LYS A 482 27.71 21.84 24.28
CA LYS A 482 27.67 20.53 23.59
C LYS A 482 26.55 19.62 24.13
N GLY A 483 26.48 19.48 25.45
CA GLY A 483 25.46 18.66 26.11
C GLY A 483 24.04 19.16 25.84
N ALA A 484 23.83 20.49 25.82
CA ALA A 484 22.52 21.08 25.54
C ALA A 484 22.08 20.84 24.08
N GLN A 485 23.02 20.92 23.13
CA GLN A 485 22.75 20.61 21.72
C GLN A 485 22.33 19.14 21.55
N ILE A 486 23.08 18.21 22.17
CA ILE A 486 22.77 16.77 22.13
C ILE A 486 21.42 16.51 22.80
N LEU A 487 21.17 17.06 23.99
CA LEU A 487 19.92 16.87 24.71
C LEU A 487 18.72 17.39 23.92
N SER A 488 18.82 18.59 23.33
CA SER A 488 17.75 19.16 22.51
C SER A 488 17.38 18.28 21.32
N PHE A 489 18.37 17.66 20.69
CA PHE A 489 18.12 16.67 19.64
C PHE A 489 17.40 15.44 20.21
N LEU A 490 17.88 14.87 21.32
CA LEU A 490 17.29 13.66 21.91
C LEU A 490 15.83 13.88 22.33
N GLU A 491 15.53 15.01 22.97
CA GLU A 491 14.17 15.39 23.33
C GLU A 491 13.28 15.54 22.09
N SER A 492 13.77 16.26 21.07
CA SER A 492 13.02 16.46 19.82
C SER A 492 12.79 15.15 19.08
N TYR A 493 13.78 14.27 19.04
CA TYR A 493 13.70 12.97 18.39
C TYR A 493 12.74 12.03 19.14
N ALA A 494 12.87 11.95 20.47
CA ALA A 494 11.97 11.18 21.32
C ALA A 494 10.50 11.61 21.14
N MET A 495 10.25 12.93 21.08
CA MET A 495 8.92 13.49 20.90
C MET A 495 8.38 13.30 19.47
N ARG A 496 9.14 13.73 18.46
CA ARG A 496 8.63 13.83 17.07
C ARG A 496 8.75 12.53 16.29
N ASN A 497 9.80 11.77 16.52
CA ASN A 497 10.09 10.55 15.77
C ASN A 497 9.61 9.29 16.50
N LEU A 498 9.70 9.26 17.83
CA LEU A 498 9.29 8.10 18.63
C LEU A 498 7.97 8.29 19.38
N THR A 499 7.38 9.50 19.36
CA THR A 499 6.11 9.82 20.05
C THR A 499 6.08 9.45 21.53
N LEU A 500 7.23 9.56 22.21
CA LEU A 500 7.37 9.28 23.63
C LEU A 500 6.76 10.40 24.47
N HIS A 501 6.26 10.04 25.64
CA HIS A 501 5.66 10.91 26.64
C HIS A 501 6.68 11.37 27.69
N THR A 502 7.58 10.49 28.13
CA THR A 502 8.60 10.82 29.14
C THR A 502 10.01 10.38 28.75
N LEU A 503 11.01 11.13 29.22
CA LEU A 503 12.40 10.74 29.21
C LEU A 503 12.93 10.65 30.63
N HIS A 504 13.62 9.57 30.95
CA HIS A 504 14.27 9.32 32.23
C HIS A 504 15.79 9.34 32.07
N LEU A 505 16.54 9.48 33.16
CA LEU A 505 18.00 9.38 33.17
C LEU A 505 18.52 8.90 34.51
N GLU A 506 19.72 8.33 34.47
CA GLU A 506 20.49 7.85 35.60
C GLU A 506 21.76 8.70 35.70
N VAL A 507 22.03 9.32 36.86
CA VAL A 507 23.23 10.11 37.10
C VAL A 507 23.86 9.77 38.45
N LEU A 508 25.17 9.51 38.48
CA LEU A 508 25.90 9.27 39.73
C LEU A 508 25.76 10.47 40.67
N ILE A 509 25.50 10.21 41.95
CA ILE A 509 25.18 11.25 42.95
C ILE A 509 26.27 12.34 43.06
N HIS A 510 27.53 11.99 42.79
CA HIS A 510 28.67 12.92 42.84
C HIS A 510 28.89 13.72 41.54
N ASN A 511 28.14 13.44 40.46
CA ASN A 511 28.23 14.21 39.22
C ASN A 511 27.36 15.47 39.29
N GLU A 512 27.68 16.37 40.23
CA GLU A 512 26.93 17.61 40.47
C GLU A 512 26.76 18.46 39.21
N ARG A 513 27.76 18.43 38.31
CA ARG A 513 27.72 19.16 37.05
C ARG A 513 26.60 18.64 36.14
N ALA A 514 26.46 17.33 36.00
CA ALA A 514 25.40 16.74 35.18
C ALA A 514 24.03 16.94 35.83
N ILE A 515 23.93 16.80 37.15
CA ILE A 515 22.68 17.04 37.90
C ILE A 515 22.17 18.47 37.66
N LYS A 516 23.02 19.48 37.91
CA LYS A 516 22.67 20.90 37.68
C LYS A 516 22.32 21.18 36.21
N PHE A 517 22.99 20.50 35.27
CA PHE A 517 22.68 20.61 33.85
C PHE A 517 21.27 20.10 33.52
N TYR A 518 20.90 18.90 34.00
CA TYR A 518 19.59 18.33 33.73
C TYR A 518 18.46 19.09 34.44
N GLU A 519 18.68 19.53 35.70
CA GLU A 519 17.72 20.40 36.42
C GLU A 519 17.45 21.69 35.64
N LYS A 520 18.51 22.34 35.12
CA LYS A 520 18.36 23.54 34.28
C LYS A 520 17.59 23.27 32.97
N CYS A 521 17.68 22.06 32.44
CA CYS A 521 16.97 21.63 31.23
C CYS A 521 15.53 21.13 31.53
N GLY A 522 15.07 21.23 32.77
CA GLY A 522 13.70 20.91 33.18
C GLY A 522 13.48 19.45 33.57
N TYR A 523 14.54 18.68 33.83
CA TYR A 523 14.41 17.36 34.45
C TYR A 523 14.22 17.49 35.96
N MET A 524 13.28 16.71 36.50
CA MET A 524 12.96 16.66 37.91
C MET A 524 13.50 15.37 38.52
N ARG A 525 13.92 15.42 39.79
CA ARG A 525 14.38 14.22 40.51
C ARG A 525 13.18 13.32 40.84
N GLU A 526 13.34 12.03 40.58
CA GLU A 526 12.30 11.01 40.77
C GLU A 526 12.63 10.06 41.93
N GLY A 527 13.91 9.71 42.11
CA GLY A 527 14.35 8.79 43.14
C GLY A 527 15.87 8.61 43.22
N VAL A 528 16.31 7.73 44.12
CA VAL A 528 17.72 7.36 44.29
C VAL A 528 17.83 5.83 44.35
N LEU A 529 18.75 5.27 43.56
CA LEU A 529 19.19 3.89 43.67
C LEU A 529 20.41 3.85 44.58
N HIS A 530 20.25 3.33 45.80
CA HIS A 530 21.32 3.24 46.78
C HIS A 530 22.31 2.14 46.44
N ASP A 531 23.60 2.42 46.59
CA ASP A 531 24.72 1.49 46.36
C ASP A 531 24.66 0.76 45.00
N PHE A 532 24.12 1.43 43.98
CA PHE A 532 23.77 0.81 42.71
C PHE A 532 24.99 0.46 41.85
N VAL A 533 26.02 1.31 41.86
CA VAL A 533 27.20 1.14 41.01
C VAL A 533 28.42 0.76 41.85
N CYS A 534 28.96 -0.43 41.62
CA CYS A 534 30.24 -0.84 42.20
C CYS A 534 31.41 -0.46 41.27
N ARG A 535 32.46 0.15 41.83
CA ARG A 535 33.73 0.38 41.11
C ARG A 535 34.92 -0.07 41.93
N LYS A 536 36.03 -0.33 41.24
CA LYS A 536 37.31 -0.66 41.84
C LYS A 536 38.19 0.59 41.82
N ASP A 537 38.26 1.29 42.94
CA ASP A 537 39.15 2.45 43.15
C ASP A 537 40.28 2.00 44.08
N ASP A 538 41.53 2.15 43.64
CA ASP A 538 42.73 1.80 44.42
C ASP A 538 42.67 0.40 45.05
N GLU A 539 42.26 -0.58 44.24
CA GLU A 539 42.06 -1.98 44.62
C GLU A 539 40.90 -2.30 45.58
N GLN A 540 40.21 -1.28 46.10
CA GLN A 540 39.02 -1.44 46.93
C GLN A 540 37.74 -1.29 46.12
N ARG A 541 36.71 -2.09 46.48
CA ARG A 541 35.38 -1.94 45.90
C ARG A 541 34.62 -0.85 46.64
N ARG A 542 34.13 0.14 45.91
CA ARG A 542 33.27 1.20 46.42
C ARG A 542 31.93 1.17 45.69
N TYR A 543 30.87 1.42 46.42
CA TYR A 543 29.51 1.51 45.91
C TYR A 543 29.07 2.97 45.87
N TYR A 544 28.30 3.32 44.84
CA TYR A 544 27.89 4.68 44.57
C TYR A 544 26.39 4.74 44.26
N ASP A 545 25.72 5.72 44.85
CA ASP A 545 24.32 6.02 44.59
C ASP A 545 24.12 6.64 43.20
N VAL A 546 22.96 6.36 42.61
CA VAL A 546 22.51 6.91 41.33
C VAL A 546 21.18 7.63 41.52
N ILE A 547 21.13 8.90 41.14
CA ILE A 547 19.89 9.68 41.09
C ILE A 547 19.15 9.34 39.80
N LEU A 548 17.85 9.10 39.93
CA LEU A 548 16.90 9.02 38.84
C LEU A 548 16.26 10.39 38.62
N MET A 549 16.22 10.84 37.37
CA MET A 549 15.51 12.07 36.99
C MET A 549 14.65 11.81 35.77
N TYR A 550 13.58 12.60 35.60
CA TYR A 550 12.68 12.48 34.46
C TYR A 550 12.19 13.84 33.96
N LYS A 551 11.68 13.86 32.73
CA LYS A 551 11.01 15.00 32.11
C LYS A 551 9.86 14.52 31.24
N GLU A 552 8.72 15.16 31.36
CA GLU A 552 7.60 15.02 30.43
C GLU A 552 7.86 15.83 29.15
N LEU A 553 7.68 15.19 28.00
CA LEU A 553 7.76 15.81 26.70
C LEU A 553 6.40 16.45 26.39
N LYS A 554 6.42 17.73 25.95
CA LYS A 554 5.22 18.53 25.69
C LYS A 554 4.87 18.60 24.22
#